data_AF-A0A8R1EWY6-F1
#
_entry.id   AF-A0A8R1EWY6-F1
#
_cell.length_a   1.000
_cell.length_b   1.000
_cell.length_c   1.000
_cell.angle_alpha   90.00
_cell.angle_beta   90.00
_cell.angle_gamma   90.00
#
_symmetry.space_group_name_H-M   'P 1'
#
loop_
_entity.id
_entity.type
_entity.pdbx_description
1 polymer ?
#
loop_
_entity_poly.entity_id
_entity_poly.type
_entity_poly.pdbx_seq_one_letter_code
_entity_poly.pdbx_strand_id
1 'polypeptide(L)'
;MLGLIGLGVEYRLWRSKTQPRSKRSPTTPLAKMASKLNEESISLESVMAEFKLSNTTLRRMMSHMSDNMDRGLESGLERSTIAMLPSFVPELPNGKERGKFVAMDLGGTNLRVMLMELEPGEPMRTKQFNTRMPNSAMHGTGEKLFDYIAKALSDFLIERELADENLPVGFTFSYPCDQTGLRSATLLRWTKGVTATGCVGEDVVQLLEDAIKRDGRVKVEIVALINDTVGTMVAAAYEAGGQCDIGVIIGNFFNVFSKY
;
A
#
# COMPACT_ATOMS: atom_id res chain seq x y z
N MET A 1 40.82 -6.76 20.80
CA MET A 1 41.47 -6.69 22.12
C MET A 1 40.98 -5.38 22.76
N LEU A 2 40.15 -5.49 23.81
CA LEU A 2 39.71 -4.47 24.79
C LEU A 2 38.91 -3.24 24.25
N GLY A 3 37.75 -2.85 24.77
CA GLY A 3 37.00 -3.30 25.95
C GLY A 3 35.58 -2.70 26.01
N LEU A 4 34.67 -3.45 26.63
CA LEU A 4 33.32 -3.06 27.04
C LEU A 4 33.37 -2.02 28.17
N ILE A 5 32.45 -1.03 28.17
CA ILE A 5 31.81 -0.52 29.40
C ILE A 5 30.35 -0.16 29.05
N GLY A 6 29.42 -0.83 29.72
CA GLY A 6 27.98 -0.52 29.69
C GLY A 6 27.63 0.56 30.71
N LEU A 7 26.58 1.33 30.42
CA LEU A 7 25.96 2.25 31.38
C LEU A 7 24.57 1.73 31.72
N GLY A 8 24.48 1.10 32.89
CA GLY A 8 23.23 0.77 33.55
C GLY A 8 22.58 2.03 34.10
N VAL A 9 21.27 2.16 33.87
CA VAL A 9 20.43 3.21 34.44
C VAL A 9 20.03 2.78 35.86
N GLU A 10 20.63 3.41 36.88
CA GLU A 10 20.19 3.26 38.27
C GLU A 10 18.88 4.03 38.51
N TYR A 11 17.80 3.29 38.79
CA TYR A 11 16.57 3.87 39.33
C TYR A 11 16.78 4.24 40.81
N ARG A 12 16.84 5.54 41.09
CA ARG A 12 16.93 6.08 42.45
C ARG A 12 15.55 6.07 43.12
N LEU A 13 15.26 5.03 43.89
CA LEU A 13 14.09 4.93 44.77
C LEU A 13 14.18 5.95 45.92
N TRP A 14 13.43 7.05 45.84
CA TRP A 14 13.27 7.98 46.96
C TRP A 14 12.08 7.55 47.84
N ARG A 15 12.36 6.71 48.85
CA ARG A 15 11.41 6.46 49.96
C ARG A 15 11.54 7.60 50.98
N SER A 16 10.60 8.55 50.97
CA SER A 16 10.47 9.49 52.09
C SER A 16 9.76 8.79 53.26
N LYS A 17 10.49 8.59 54.36
CA LYS A 17 9.86 8.31 55.66
C LYS A 17 9.19 9.59 56.13
N THR A 18 7.88 9.67 56.07
CA THR A 18 7.10 10.73 56.74
C THR A 18 6.24 10.09 57.85
N GLN A 19 6.37 10.64 59.06
CA GLN A 19 5.60 10.29 60.26
C GLN A 19 4.09 10.48 60.05
N PRO A 20 3.23 9.78 60.81
CA PRO A 20 1.78 9.92 60.67
C PRO A 20 1.34 11.28 61.23
N ARG A 21 0.97 12.21 60.34
CA ARG A 21 0.21 13.41 60.72
C ARG A 21 -1.28 13.09 60.70
N SER A 22 -1.98 13.46 61.78
CA SER A 22 -3.42 13.27 61.96
C SER A 22 -4.23 13.80 60.76
N LYS A 23 -5.14 12.99 60.22
CA LYS A 23 -6.08 13.40 59.17
C LYS A 23 -7.01 14.49 59.69
N ARG A 24 -6.77 15.76 59.31
CA ARG A 24 -7.77 16.82 59.40
C ARG A 24 -8.46 16.95 58.05
N SER A 25 -9.79 16.95 58.05
CA SER A 25 -10.63 17.20 56.88
C SER A 25 -10.44 18.64 56.38
N PRO A 26 -10.39 18.88 55.05
CA PRO A 26 -10.13 20.20 54.50
C PRO A 26 -11.36 21.11 54.68
N THR A 27 -11.18 22.21 55.42
CA THR A 27 -12.25 23.14 55.81
C THR A 27 -12.40 24.36 54.90
N THR A 28 -11.52 24.56 53.91
CA THR A 28 -11.58 25.71 52.99
C THR A 28 -12.06 25.33 51.58
N PRO A 29 -12.84 26.20 50.89
CA PRO A 29 -13.32 25.94 49.52
C PRO A 29 -12.20 25.68 48.52
N LEU A 30 -11.07 26.39 48.66
CA LEU A 30 -9.86 26.20 47.84
C LEU A 30 -9.20 24.83 48.07
N ALA A 31 -9.17 24.32 49.30
CA ALA A 31 -8.64 22.99 49.58
C ALA A 31 -9.56 21.87 49.05
N LYS A 32 -10.88 22.09 49.03
CA LYS A 32 -11.85 21.21 48.37
C LYS A 32 -11.76 21.26 46.84
N MET A 33 -11.47 22.42 46.24
CA MET A 33 -11.20 22.54 44.80
C MET A 33 -9.87 21.89 44.41
N ALA A 34 -8.81 22.08 45.20
CA ALA A 34 -7.52 21.42 44.97
C ALA A 34 -7.59 19.90 45.15
N SER A 35 -8.43 19.39 46.07
CA SER A 35 -8.67 17.94 46.19
C SER A 35 -9.54 17.40 45.05
N LYS A 36 -10.47 18.20 44.51
CA LYS A 36 -11.25 17.88 43.29
C LYS A 36 -10.42 17.93 42.01
N LEU A 37 -9.42 18.81 41.93
CA LEU A 37 -8.47 18.88 40.81
C LEU A 37 -7.46 17.72 40.81
N ASN A 38 -7.44 16.92 41.87
CA ASN A 38 -6.66 15.69 41.98
C ASN A 38 -7.48 14.45 41.58
N GLU A 39 -8.73 14.64 41.12
CA GLU A 39 -9.55 13.61 40.48
C GLU A 39 -9.26 13.61 38.97
N GLU A 40 -8.91 12.42 38.45
CA GLU A 40 -8.73 12.06 37.04
C GLU A 40 -7.42 12.48 36.34
N SER A 41 -6.27 12.25 36.97
CA SER A 41 -5.05 12.02 36.18
C SER A 41 -5.12 10.63 35.54
N ILE A 42 -5.42 10.57 34.25
CA ILE A 42 -5.34 9.32 33.48
C ILE A 42 -3.88 8.83 33.56
N SER A 43 -3.65 7.69 34.20
CA SER A 43 -2.30 7.14 34.32
C SER A 43 -1.83 6.63 32.96
N LEU A 44 -0.53 6.74 32.67
CA LEU A 44 0.07 6.16 31.47
C LEU A 44 -0.26 4.67 31.35
N GLU A 45 -0.30 3.95 32.47
CA GLU A 45 -0.69 2.53 32.50
C GLU A 45 -2.13 2.31 32.04
N SER A 46 -3.07 3.18 32.43
CA SER A 46 -4.46 3.13 31.97
C SER A 46 -4.55 3.35 30.48
N VAL A 47 -3.84 4.36 29.95
CA VAL A 47 -3.79 4.63 28.50
C VAL A 47 -3.18 3.43 27.76
N MET A 48 -2.04 2.91 28.23
CA MET A 48 -1.36 1.78 27.60
C MET A 48 -2.19 0.49 27.64
N ALA A 49 -3.02 0.30 28.67
CA ALA A 49 -3.90 -0.87 28.77
C ALA A 49 -4.92 -0.92 27.62
N GLU A 50 -5.38 0.22 27.12
CA GLU A 50 -6.32 0.30 25.99
C GLU A 50 -5.71 -0.20 24.66
N PHE A 51 -4.39 -0.13 24.50
CA PHE A 51 -3.68 -0.63 23.33
C PHE A 51 -3.22 -2.09 23.46
N LYS A 52 -3.39 -2.71 24.63
CA LYS A 52 -3.04 -4.11 24.87
C LYS A 52 -4.21 -5.02 24.46
N LEU A 53 -4.09 -5.60 23.27
CA LEU A 53 -5.07 -6.59 22.80
C LEU A 53 -4.77 -7.97 23.40
N SER A 54 -5.76 -8.55 24.07
CA SER A 54 -5.67 -9.94 24.53
C SER A 54 -5.75 -10.93 23.36
N ASN A 55 -5.21 -12.15 23.53
CA ASN A 55 -5.36 -13.21 22.52
C ASN A 55 -6.83 -13.52 22.20
N THR A 56 -7.72 -13.41 23.18
CA THR A 56 -9.16 -13.59 22.98
C THR A 56 -9.73 -12.49 22.07
N THR A 57 -9.30 -11.24 22.29
CA THR A 57 -9.69 -10.10 21.44
C THR A 57 -9.18 -10.28 20.02
N LEU A 58 -7.92 -10.67 19.84
CA LEU A 58 -7.31 -10.91 18.53
C LEU A 58 -8.04 -12.02 17.76
N ARG A 59 -8.36 -13.15 18.41
CA ARG A 59 -9.14 -14.24 17.78
C ARG A 59 -10.53 -13.80 17.36
N ARG A 60 -11.20 -12.96 18.18
CA ARG A 60 -12.49 -12.39 17.81
C ARG A 60 -12.39 -11.46 16.60
N MET A 61 -11.36 -10.62 16.54
CA MET A 61 -11.09 -9.76 15.37
C MET A 61 -10.83 -10.60 14.11
N MET A 62 -10.03 -11.66 14.21
CA MET A 62 -9.78 -12.59 13.11
C MET A 62 -11.07 -13.25 12.61
N SER A 63 -11.93 -13.74 13.51
CA SER A 63 -13.23 -14.33 13.14
C SER A 63 -14.10 -13.32 12.40
N HIS A 64 -14.23 -12.09 12.91
CA HIS A 64 -15.01 -11.05 12.23
C HIS A 64 -14.44 -10.68 10.87
N MET A 65 -13.11 -10.65 10.72
CA MET A 65 -12.47 -10.41 9.43
C MET A 65 -12.76 -11.56 8.45
N SER A 66 -12.64 -12.81 8.89
CA SER A 66 -12.98 -14.00 8.11
C SER A 66 -14.43 -13.94 7.61
N ASP A 67 -15.38 -13.70 8.52
CA ASP A 67 -16.80 -13.62 8.14
C ASP A 67 -17.08 -12.48 7.14
N ASN A 68 -16.33 -11.37 7.21
CA ASN A 68 -16.45 -10.30 6.21
C ASN A 68 -15.82 -10.70 4.87
N MET A 69 -14.70 -11.43 4.86
CA MET A 69 -14.13 -11.94 3.61
C MET A 69 -15.11 -12.89 2.93
N ASP A 70 -15.71 -13.83 3.67
CA ASP A 70 -16.71 -14.78 3.13
C ASP A 70 -17.92 -14.04 2.54
N ARG A 71 -18.51 -13.09 3.28
CA ARG A 71 -19.60 -12.25 2.76
C ARG A 71 -19.20 -11.40 1.56
N GLY A 72 -17.93 -10.94 1.54
CA GLY A 72 -17.38 -10.15 0.45
C GLY A 72 -17.26 -10.96 -0.84
N LEU A 73 -16.84 -12.22 -0.74
CA LEU A 73 -16.82 -13.16 -1.87
C LEU A 73 -18.24 -13.48 -2.38
N GLU A 74 -19.22 -13.59 -1.48
CA GLU A 74 -20.61 -13.91 -1.86
C GLU A 74 -21.37 -12.73 -2.49
N SER A 75 -21.15 -11.50 -2.00
CA SER A 75 -22.04 -10.36 -2.26
C SER A 75 -21.33 -9.00 -2.35
N GLY A 76 -19.99 -8.98 -2.38
CA GLY A 76 -19.20 -7.75 -2.43
C GLY A 76 -19.52 -6.81 -1.26
N LEU A 77 -19.54 -5.51 -1.57
CA LEU A 77 -19.76 -4.46 -0.57
C LEU A 77 -21.23 -4.31 -0.10
N GLU A 78 -22.18 -5.06 -0.68
CA GLU A 78 -23.59 -5.00 -0.24
C GLU A 78 -23.75 -5.55 1.19
N ARG A 79 -23.02 -6.62 1.53
CA ARG A 79 -23.09 -7.28 2.86
C ARG A 79 -21.74 -7.43 3.55
N SER A 80 -20.69 -6.85 3.00
CA SER A 80 -19.35 -6.85 3.59
C SER A 80 -18.73 -5.47 3.61
N THR A 81 -17.84 -5.26 4.57
CA THR A 81 -16.93 -4.10 4.57
C THR A 81 -15.64 -4.36 3.79
N ILE A 82 -15.43 -5.60 3.30
CA ILE A 82 -14.29 -6.04 2.51
C ILE A 82 -14.77 -6.43 1.11
N ALA A 83 -14.28 -5.75 0.08
CA ALA A 83 -14.81 -5.89 -1.28
C ALA A 83 -14.45 -7.23 -1.98
N MET A 84 -13.37 -7.90 -1.57
CA MET A 84 -12.88 -9.16 -2.14
C MET A 84 -12.82 -9.16 -3.69
N LEU A 85 -12.20 -8.13 -4.26
CA LEU A 85 -12.16 -7.92 -5.71
C LEU A 85 -11.25 -8.97 -6.40
N PRO A 86 -11.70 -9.61 -7.49
CA PRO A 86 -10.88 -10.55 -8.26
C PRO A 86 -9.74 -9.82 -8.99
N SER A 87 -8.54 -10.41 -8.99
CA SER A 87 -7.36 -9.82 -9.64
C SER A 87 -7.20 -10.19 -11.13
N PHE A 88 -7.92 -11.22 -11.58
CA PHE A 88 -7.79 -11.81 -12.92
C PHE A 88 -6.39 -12.33 -13.27
N VAL A 89 -5.50 -12.53 -12.27
CA VAL A 89 -4.24 -13.24 -12.44
C VAL A 89 -4.52 -14.74 -12.35
N PRO A 90 -4.38 -15.50 -13.45
CA PRO A 90 -4.87 -16.88 -13.51
C PRO A 90 -3.96 -17.86 -12.75
N GLU A 91 -2.65 -17.63 -12.79
CA GLU A 91 -1.64 -18.55 -12.25
C GLU A 91 -0.47 -17.75 -11.69
N LEU A 92 0.21 -18.33 -10.69
CA LEU A 92 1.47 -17.80 -10.19
C LEU A 92 2.64 -18.20 -11.08
N PRO A 93 3.76 -17.45 -11.01
CA PRO A 93 4.94 -17.79 -11.77
C PRO A 93 5.43 -19.22 -11.49
N ASN A 94 5.86 -19.91 -12.54
CA ASN A 94 6.34 -21.29 -12.49
C ASN A 94 7.83 -21.42 -12.87
N GLY A 95 8.51 -20.29 -13.09
CA GLY A 95 9.94 -20.22 -13.40
C GLY A 95 10.27 -20.45 -14.89
N LYS A 96 9.26 -20.60 -15.76
CA LYS A 96 9.44 -20.75 -17.21
C LYS A 96 9.22 -19.43 -17.97
N GLU A 97 8.90 -18.36 -17.26
CA GLU A 97 8.69 -17.03 -17.83
C GLU A 97 9.94 -16.55 -18.57
N ARG A 98 9.75 -15.92 -19.73
CA ARG A 98 10.85 -15.42 -20.56
C ARG A 98 10.47 -14.19 -21.35
N GLY A 99 11.46 -13.37 -21.65
CA GLY A 99 11.32 -12.20 -22.50
C GLY A 99 11.49 -10.87 -21.77
N LYS A 100 11.25 -9.78 -22.51
CA LYS A 100 11.32 -8.41 -22.01
C LYS A 100 9.92 -7.90 -21.70
N PHE A 101 9.74 -7.35 -20.51
CA PHE A 101 8.48 -6.77 -20.05
C PHE A 101 8.73 -5.40 -19.46
N VAL A 102 7.75 -4.51 -19.59
CA VAL A 102 7.78 -3.22 -18.90
C VAL A 102 6.77 -3.27 -17.76
N ALA A 103 7.19 -2.87 -16.56
CA ALA A 103 6.30 -2.62 -15.45
C ALA A 103 6.23 -1.11 -15.19
N MET A 104 5.02 -0.59 -15.06
CA MET A 104 4.77 0.77 -14.63
C MET A 104 4.08 0.75 -13.27
N ASP A 105 4.53 1.56 -12.34
CA ASP A 105 3.96 1.65 -10.99
C ASP A 105 3.65 3.11 -10.66
N LEU A 106 2.35 3.42 -10.63
CA LEU A 106 1.85 4.73 -10.24
C LEU A 106 1.53 4.74 -8.75
N GLY A 107 2.49 5.25 -7.97
CA GLY A 107 2.27 5.61 -6.57
C GLY A 107 1.45 6.88 -6.41
N GLY A 108 1.39 7.39 -5.17
CA GLY A 108 0.71 8.66 -4.88
C GLY A 108 1.44 9.91 -5.38
N THR A 109 2.77 9.87 -5.43
CA THR A 109 3.62 11.02 -5.77
C THR A 109 4.74 10.69 -6.76
N ASN A 110 5.00 9.42 -7.01
CA ASN A 110 6.07 8.96 -7.90
C ASN A 110 5.49 7.99 -8.93
N LEU A 111 6.04 8.05 -10.12
CA LEU A 111 5.88 7.06 -11.17
C LEU A 111 7.21 6.32 -11.33
N ARG A 112 7.14 5.00 -11.33
CA ARG A 112 8.26 4.13 -11.65
C ARG A 112 7.99 3.42 -12.96
N VAL A 113 8.99 3.37 -13.83
CA VAL A 113 9.00 2.57 -15.05
C VAL A 113 10.18 1.61 -14.94
N MET A 114 9.94 0.32 -15.14
CA MET A 114 10.95 -0.73 -15.03
C MET A 114 10.92 -1.60 -16.29
N LEU A 115 12.08 -1.83 -16.88
CA LEU A 115 12.31 -2.91 -17.84
C LEU A 115 12.76 -4.14 -17.06
N MET A 116 12.06 -5.25 -17.25
CA MET A 116 12.37 -6.56 -16.70
C MET A 116 12.75 -7.50 -17.83
N GLU A 117 13.86 -8.21 -17.68
CA GLU A 117 14.26 -9.26 -18.61
C GLU A 117 14.31 -10.58 -17.83
N LEU A 118 13.47 -11.51 -18.26
CA LEU A 118 13.30 -12.82 -17.64
C LEU A 118 13.91 -13.90 -18.53
N GLU A 119 14.71 -14.77 -17.94
CA GLU A 119 15.20 -16.00 -18.57
C GLU A 119 15.12 -17.15 -17.54
N PRO A 120 14.56 -18.32 -17.91
CA PRO A 120 14.44 -19.42 -16.97
C PRO A 120 15.78 -19.89 -16.42
N GLY A 121 15.87 -19.97 -15.09
CA GLY A 121 17.08 -20.36 -14.39
C GLY A 121 18.09 -19.23 -14.17
N GLU A 122 17.84 -18.04 -14.71
CA GLU A 122 18.68 -16.86 -14.52
C GLU A 122 18.02 -15.85 -13.57
N PRO A 123 18.80 -15.06 -12.81
CA PRO A 123 18.26 -13.94 -12.04
C PRO A 123 17.57 -12.92 -12.95
N MET A 124 16.43 -12.39 -12.51
CA MET A 124 15.74 -11.31 -13.21
C MET A 124 16.66 -10.08 -13.36
N ARG A 125 16.86 -9.62 -14.60
CA ARG A 125 17.61 -8.38 -14.86
C ARG A 125 16.63 -7.21 -14.92
N THR A 126 16.96 -6.11 -14.23
CA THR A 126 16.10 -4.93 -14.20
C THR A 126 16.85 -3.65 -14.53
N LYS A 127 16.18 -2.76 -15.24
CA LYS A 127 16.55 -1.34 -15.37
C LYS A 127 15.34 -0.51 -14.98
N GLN A 128 15.53 0.56 -14.22
CA GLN A 128 14.40 1.37 -13.75
C GLN A 128 14.65 2.86 -13.90
N PHE A 129 13.55 3.60 -14.00
CA PHE A 129 13.47 5.04 -13.99
C PHE A 129 12.36 5.46 -13.03
N ASN A 130 12.67 6.40 -12.14
CA ASN A 130 11.71 6.94 -11.19
C ASN A 130 11.59 8.44 -11.45
N THR A 131 10.36 8.92 -11.54
CA THR A 131 10.08 10.35 -11.65
C THR A 131 9.00 10.77 -10.67
N ARG A 132 9.08 12.01 -10.21
CA ARG A 132 8.04 12.59 -9.37
C ARG A 132 6.93 13.12 -10.26
N MET A 133 5.69 12.77 -9.92
CA MET A 133 4.51 13.28 -10.62
C MET A 133 4.38 14.79 -10.37
N PRO A 134 4.28 15.62 -11.43
CA PRO A 134 4.11 17.05 -11.26
C PRO A 134 2.71 17.35 -10.71
N ASN A 135 2.59 18.35 -9.84
CA ASN A 135 1.30 18.75 -9.25
C ASN A 135 0.26 19.11 -10.33
N SER A 136 0.71 19.69 -11.46
CA SER A 136 -0.16 20.00 -12.59
C SER A 136 -0.77 18.75 -13.26
N ALA A 137 -0.12 17.59 -13.17
CA ALA A 137 -0.67 16.32 -13.62
C ALA A 137 -1.59 15.71 -12.54
N MET A 138 -1.14 15.64 -11.27
CA MET A 138 -1.92 15.02 -10.19
C MET A 138 -3.25 15.73 -9.89
N HIS A 139 -3.30 17.04 -10.10
CA HIS A 139 -4.48 17.89 -9.82
C HIS A 139 -5.05 18.53 -11.09
N GLY A 140 -4.61 18.09 -12.27
CA GLY A 140 -5.08 18.58 -13.56
C GLY A 140 -6.24 17.77 -14.12
N THR A 141 -6.26 17.59 -15.43
CA THR A 141 -7.17 16.68 -16.13
C THR A 141 -6.56 15.30 -16.24
N GLY A 142 -7.40 14.28 -16.45
CA GLY A 142 -6.98 12.92 -16.73
C GLY A 142 -6.04 12.86 -17.93
N GLU A 143 -6.37 13.58 -19.00
CA GLU A 143 -5.50 13.71 -20.16
C GLU A 143 -4.07 14.14 -19.78
N LYS A 144 -3.91 15.21 -18.97
CA LYS A 144 -2.58 15.66 -18.51
C LYS A 144 -1.86 14.63 -17.66
N LEU A 145 -2.61 13.89 -16.83
CA LEU A 145 -2.05 12.84 -15.99
C LEU A 145 -1.51 11.70 -16.84
N PHE A 146 -2.32 11.14 -17.73
CA PHE A 146 -1.96 10.01 -18.56
C PHE A 146 -0.96 10.38 -19.66
N ASP A 147 -1.01 11.61 -20.20
CA ASP A 147 0.01 12.11 -21.14
C ASP A 147 1.39 12.20 -20.46
N TYR A 148 1.46 12.62 -19.20
CA TYR A 148 2.73 12.60 -18.45
C TYR A 148 3.25 11.17 -18.25
N ILE A 149 2.36 10.23 -17.92
CA ILE A 149 2.68 8.82 -17.74
C ILE A 149 3.19 8.21 -19.06
N ALA A 150 2.50 8.44 -20.18
CA ALA A 150 2.88 7.98 -21.51
C ALA A 150 4.21 8.62 -21.98
N LYS A 151 4.42 9.90 -21.68
CA LYS A 151 5.68 10.59 -21.97
C LYS A 151 6.85 9.95 -21.22
N ALA A 152 6.68 9.68 -19.93
CA ALA A 152 7.73 9.06 -19.09
C ALA A 152 8.08 7.64 -19.57
N LEU A 153 7.08 6.84 -19.95
CA LEU A 153 7.29 5.55 -20.59
C LEU A 153 8.09 5.69 -21.89
N SER A 154 7.67 6.62 -22.76
CA SER A 154 8.29 6.81 -24.06
C SER A 154 9.73 7.28 -23.96
N ASP A 155 10.01 8.26 -23.10
CA ASP A 155 11.38 8.74 -22.85
C ASP A 155 12.29 7.60 -22.35
N PHE A 156 11.78 6.77 -21.42
CA PHE A 156 12.52 5.64 -20.87
C PHE A 156 12.88 4.57 -21.92
N LEU A 157 11.95 4.25 -22.82
CA LEU A 157 12.15 3.26 -23.88
C LEU A 157 13.02 3.79 -25.01
N ILE A 158 12.87 5.05 -25.39
CA ILE A 158 13.71 5.70 -26.43
C ILE A 158 15.17 5.76 -25.98
N GLU A 159 15.42 6.16 -24.72
CA GLU A 159 16.79 6.19 -24.14
C GLU A 159 17.46 4.81 -24.16
N ARG A 160 16.67 3.73 -24.18
CA ARG A 160 17.13 2.33 -24.20
C ARG A 160 17.12 1.70 -25.58
N GLU A 161 16.78 2.45 -26.62
CA GLU A 161 16.69 1.96 -28.00
C GLU A 161 15.62 0.85 -28.16
N LEU A 162 14.54 0.92 -27.39
CA LEU A 162 13.45 -0.08 -27.36
C LEU A 162 12.11 0.46 -27.87
N ALA A 163 12.10 1.62 -28.53
CA ALA A 163 10.88 2.29 -28.96
C ALA A 163 10.01 1.45 -29.91
N ASP A 164 10.62 0.59 -30.72
CA ASP A 164 9.93 -0.18 -31.78
C ASP A 164 9.71 -1.67 -31.44
N GLU A 165 10.04 -2.14 -30.23
CA GLU A 165 10.03 -3.57 -29.90
C GLU A 165 8.65 -4.16 -29.53
N ASN A 166 7.58 -3.36 -29.56
CA ASN A 166 6.21 -3.79 -29.20
C ASN A 166 6.15 -4.51 -27.84
N LEU A 167 6.74 -3.87 -26.82
CA LEU A 167 6.92 -4.50 -25.52
C LEU A 167 5.58 -4.63 -24.77
N PRO A 168 5.33 -5.79 -24.11
CA PRO A 168 4.20 -5.93 -23.19
C PRO A 168 4.44 -5.10 -21.92
N VAL A 169 3.41 -4.35 -21.53
CA VAL A 169 3.42 -3.46 -20.37
C VAL A 169 2.40 -3.94 -19.34
N GLY A 170 2.86 -4.19 -18.12
CA GLY A 170 2.01 -4.33 -16.94
C GLY A 170 1.92 -3.00 -16.20
N PHE A 171 0.71 -2.55 -15.88
CA PHE A 171 0.45 -1.31 -15.16
C PHE A 171 -0.07 -1.58 -13.75
N THR A 172 0.79 -1.37 -12.76
CA THR A 172 0.41 -1.37 -11.35
C THR A 172 -0.28 -0.04 -11.03
N PHE A 173 -1.59 -0.10 -10.83
CA PHE A 173 -2.44 1.05 -10.57
C PHE A 173 -3.15 0.89 -9.23
N SER A 174 -2.52 1.39 -8.18
CA SER A 174 -2.93 1.15 -6.80
C SER A 174 -3.98 2.14 -6.31
N TYR A 175 -5.08 2.25 -7.05
CA TYR A 175 -6.26 3.02 -6.68
C TYR A 175 -7.49 2.09 -6.69
N PRO A 176 -8.55 2.41 -5.93
CA PRO A 176 -9.77 1.62 -5.97
C PRO A 176 -10.37 1.60 -7.38
N CYS A 177 -10.37 0.43 -8.01
CA CYS A 177 -10.97 0.19 -9.31
C CYS A 177 -11.98 -0.96 -9.25
N ASP A 178 -12.98 -0.89 -10.11
CA ASP A 178 -13.83 -2.02 -10.45
C ASP A 178 -13.24 -2.70 -11.69
N GLN A 179 -12.60 -3.84 -11.47
CA GLN A 179 -11.88 -4.57 -12.50
C GLN A 179 -12.79 -5.64 -13.09
N THR A 180 -13.00 -5.60 -14.41
CA THR A 180 -13.85 -6.56 -15.15
C THR A 180 -13.03 -7.56 -15.96
N GLY A 181 -11.71 -7.33 -16.07
CA GLY A 181 -10.75 -8.24 -16.67
C GLY A 181 -9.31 -7.79 -16.41
N LEU A 182 -8.33 -8.57 -16.88
CA LEU A 182 -6.92 -8.23 -16.69
C LEU A 182 -6.52 -6.90 -17.37
N ARG A 183 -7.25 -6.49 -18.41
CA ARG A 183 -7.03 -5.27 -19.20
C ARG A 183 -8.19 -4.27 -19.15
N SER A 184 -9.07 -4.33 -18.15
CA SER A 184 -10.16 -3.37 -18.02
C SER A 184 -10.46 -3.11 -16.56
N ALA A 185 -10.33 -1.85 -16.15
CA ALA A 185 -10.56 -1.44 -14.78
C ALA A 185 -11.10 -0.01 -14.71
N THR A 186 -12.31 0.15 -14.19
CA THR A 186 -12.97 1.44 -14.02
C THR A 186 -12.54 2.07 -12.71
N LEU A 187 -11.98 3.29 -12.74
CA LEU A 187 -11.58 3.98 -11.51
C LEU A 187 -12.81 4.40 -10.69
N LEU A 188 -12.89 3.96 -9.43
CA LEU A 188 -14.03 4.26 -8.55
C LEU A 188 -13.87 5.59 -7.81
N ARG A 189 -12.65 5.90 -7.34
CA ARG A 189 -12.33 7.15 -6.67
C ARG A 189 -10.82 7.32 -6.55
N TRP A 190 -10.39 8.57 -6.51
CA TRP A 190 -8.99 8.86 -6.16
C TRP A 190 -8.72 8.69 -4.66
N THR A 191 -7.46 8.35 -4.38
CA THR A 191 -6.88 8.30 -3.03
C THR A 191 -5.49 8.93 -3.09
N LYS A 192 -4.70 8.87 -2.00
CA LYS A 192 -3.28 9.28 -1.99
C LYS A 192 -3.01 10.73 -2.42
N GLY A 193 -4.03 11.60 -2.34
CA GLY A 193 -3.92 13.03 -2.67
C GLY A 193 -4.02 13.37 -4.16
N VAL A 194 -4.24 12.39 -5.05
CA VAL A 194 -4.50 12.66 -6.48
C VAL A 194 -5.93 13.17 -6.65
N THR A 195 -6.14 14.14 -7.54
CA THR A 195 -7.47 14.74 -7.79
C THR A 195 -7.71 15.03 -9.28
N ALA A 196 -7.06 14.29 -10.18
CA ALA A 196 -7.19 14.51 -11.61
C ALA A 196 -8.65 14.31 -12.07
N THR A 197 -9.19 15.26 -12.83
CA THR A 197 -10.59 15.24 -13.26
C THR A 197 -10.79 14.40 -14.53
N GLY A 198 -11.98 13.82 -14.72
CA GLY A 198 -12.28 13.03 -15.92
C GLY A 198 -11.62 11.64 -15.96
N CYS A 199 -11.23 11.09 -14.82
CA CYS A 199 -10.77 9.70 -14.71
C CYS A 199 -11.74 8.80 -13.93
N VAL A 200 -12.46 9.36 -12.95
CA VAL A 200 -13.38 8.59 -12.12
C VAL A 200 -14.59 8.19 -12.97
N GLY A 201 -14.91 6.89 -12.99
CA GLY A 201 -15.93 6.31 -13.87
C GLY A 201 -15.41 5.87 -15.23
N GLU A 202 -14.13 6.10 -15.54
CA GLU A 202 -13.52 5.74 -16.83
C GLU A 202 -12.59 4.53 -16.70
N ASP A 203 -12.38 3.81 -17.81
CA ASP A 203 -11.43 2.69 -17.88
C ASP A 203 -9.99 3.21 -17.93
N VAL A 204 -9.22 2.88 -16.90
CA VAL A 204 -7.83 3.31 -16.72
C VAL A 204 -6.91 2.77 -17.82
N VAL A 205 -7.18 1.56 -18.33
CA VAL A 205 -6.38 0.98 -19.41
C VAL A 205 -6.61 1.77 -20.70
N GLN A 206 -7.86 2.09 -21.01
CA GLN A 206 -8.19 2.90 -22.19
C GLN A 206 -7.57 4.30 -22.10
N LEU A 207 -7.63 4.96 -20.93
CA LEU A 207 -7.02 6.27 -20.73
C LEU A 207 -5.50 6.25 -20.98
N LEU A 208 -4.81 5.18 -20.56
CA LEU A 208 -3.38 5.00 -20.81
C LEU A 208 -3.08 4.67 -22.27
N GLU A 209 -3.84 3.77 -22.89
CA GLU A 209 -3.68 3.41 -24.31
C GLU A 209 -3.91 4.63 -25.22
N ASP A 210 -4.92 5.46 -24.92
CA ASP A 210 -5.17 6.71 -25.65
C ASP A 210 -4.01 7.70 -25.51
N ALA A 211 -3.42 7.81 -24.32
CA ALA A 211 -2.27 8.69 -24.09
C ALA A 211 -1.01 8.19 -24.82
N ILE A 212 -0.75 6.88 -24.81
CA ILE A 212 0.34 6.27 -25.58
C ILE A 212 0.14 6.50 -27.07
N LYS A 213 -1.10 6.36 -27.57
CA LYS A 213 -1.45 6.62 -28.97
C LYS A 213 -1.29 8.10 -29.35
N ARG A 214 -1.66 9.04 -28.47
CA ARG A 214 -1.46 10.48 -28.68
C ARG A 214 0.03 10.85 -28.72
N ASP A 215 0.85 10.26 -27.84
CA ASP A 215 2.30 10.48 -27.84
C ASP A 215 2.95 9.90 -29.11
N GLY A 216 2.62 8.65 -29.45
CA GLY A 216 2.96 8.02 -30.73
C GLY A 216 4.43 7.71 -30.96
N ARG A 217 5.32 7.93 -29.98
CA ARG A 217 6.77 7.72 -30.13
C ARG A 217 7.24 6.29 -29.86
N VAL A 218 6.40 5.44 -29.30
CA VAL A 218 6.74 4.04 -28.95
C VAL A 218 5.64 3.05 -29.32
N LYS A 219 6.04 1.80 -29.57
CA LYS A 219 5.16 0.64 -29.76
C LYS A 219 5.18 -0.22 -28.52
N VAL A 220 4.05 -0.29 -27.83
CA VAL A 220 3.85 -1.08 -26.62
C VAL A 220 2.42 -1.60 -26.59
N GLU A 221 2.19 -2.66 -25.81
CA GLU A 221 0.85 -3.21 -25.57
C GLU A 221 0.60 -3.28 -24.06
N ILE A 222 -0.48 -2.66 -23.56
CA ILE A 222 -0.88 -2.80 -22.16
C ILE A 222 -1.53 -4.17 -21.98
N VAL A 223 -0.82 -5.14 -21.41
CA VAL A 223 -1.30 -6.53 -21.29
C VAL A 223 -1.97 -6.81 -19.95
N ALA A 224 -1.71 -5.98 -18.94
CA ALA A 224 -2.30 -6.14 -17.62
C ALA A 224 -2.38 -4.82 -16.85
N LEU A 225 -3.46 -4.68 -16.07
CA LEU A 225 -3.58 -3.74 -14.97
C LEU A 225 -3.73 -4.54 -13.68
N ILE A 226 -2.89 -4.24 -12.69
CA ILE A 226 -2.87 -4.96 -11.41
C ILE A 226 -2.83 -3.99 -10.23
N ASN A 227 -3.30 -4.46 -9.08
CA ASN A 227 -3.09 -3.77 -7.81
C ASN A 227 -1.68 -4.05 -7.27
N ASP A 228 -1.13 -3.15 -6.45
CA ASP A 228 0.21 -3.34 -5.85
C ASP A 228 0.33 -4.58 -4.96
N THR A 229 -0.70 -4.95 -4.20
CA THR A 229 -0.64 -6.18 -3.39
C THR A 229 -0.55 -7.43 -4.26
N VAL A 230 -1.22 -7.43 -5.41
CA VAL A 230 -1.15 -8.51 -6.40
C VAL A 230 0.25 -8.58 -6.99
N GLY A 231 0.78 -7.44 -7.46
CA GLY A 231 2.15 -7.37 -8.00
C GLY A 231 3.22 -7.76 -6.97
N THR A 232 3.04 -7.37 -5.72
CA THR A 232 3.91 -7.75 -4.60
C THR A 232 3.92 -9.26 -4.39
N MET A 233 2.75 -9.89 -4.39
CA MET A 233 2.64 -11.34 -4.23
C MET A 233 3.24 -12.09 -5.42
N VAL A 234 2.95 -11.65 -6.65
CA VAL A 234 3.47 -12.29 -7.87
C VAL A 234 5.00 -12.18 -7.95
N ALA A 235 5.58 -11.01 -7.60
CA ALA A 235 7.02 -10.84 -7.55
C ALA A 235 7.67 -11.73 -6.47
N ALA A 236 7.08 -11.80 -5.27
CA ALA A 236 7.55 -12.70 -4.22
C ALA A 236 7.44 -14.18 -4.62
N ALA A 237 6.34 -14.56 -5.28
CA ALA A 237 6.16 -15.90 -5.82
C ALA A 237 7.24 -16.24 -6.86
N TYR A 238 7.59 -15.31 -7.74
CA TYR A 238 8.66 -15.50 -8.72
C TYR A 238 10.00 -15.83 -8.04
N GLU A 239 10.40 -15.06 -7.03
CA GLU A 239 11.64 -15.29 -6.28
C GLU A 239 11.62 -16.58 -5.46
N ALA A 240 10.45 -16.97 -4.95
CA ALA A 240 10.26 -18.15 -4.13
C ALA A 240 9.89 -19.42 -4.93
N GLY A 241 10.08 -19.44 -6.25
CA GLY A 241 9.81 -20.61 -7.09
C GLY A 241 8.34 -21.03 -7.11
N GLY A 242 7.44 -20.05 -7.16
CA GLY A 242 5.98 -20.22 -7.14
C GLY A 242 5.35 -20.31 -5.75
N GLN A 243 6.15 -20.17 -4.68
CA GLN A 243 5.66 -20.29 -3.30
C GLN A 243 5.36 -18.92 -2.68
N CYS A 244 4.14 -18.42 -2.86
CA CYS A 244 3.62 -17.28 -2.09
C CYS A 244 2.10 -17.27 -2.09
N ASP A 245 1.48 -17.17 -0.92
CA ASP A 245 0.02 -17.25 -0.77
C ASP A 245 -0.64 -15.92 -0.47
N ILE A 246 0.14 -14.94 -0.01
CA ILE A 246 -0.35 -13.66 0.48
C ILE A 246 0.65 -12.54 0.13
N GLY A 247 0.16 -11.48 -0.51
CA GLY A 247 0.85 -10.20 -0.63
C GLY A 247 0.24 -9.18 0.34
N VAL A 248 1.07 -8.49 1.12
CA VAL A 248 0.61 -7.48 2.08
C VAL A 248 1.35 -6.18 1.86
N ILE A 249 0.61 -5.07 1.79
CA ILE A 249 1.17 -3.72 1.88
C ILE A 249 0.86 -3.18 3.27
N ILE A 250 1.91 -2.81 4.00
CA ILE A 250 1.85 -2.11 5.29
C ILE A 250 2.64 -0.81 5.17
N GLY A 251 1.94 0.31 4.97
CA GLY A 251 2.55 1.63 4.86
C GLY A 251 1.55 2.75 5.08
N ASN A 252 1.55 3.76 4.21
CA ASN A 252 0.55 4.83 4.23
C ASN A 252 -0.89 4.30 4.07
N PHE A 253 -1.03 3.09 3.54
CA PHE A 253 -2.28 2.33 3.47
C PHE A 253 -1.98 0.87 3.83
N PHE A 254 -3.03 0.15 4.20
CA PHE A 254 -3.01 -1.28 4.44
C PHE A 254 -3.86 -1.97 3.38
N ASN A 255 -3.30 -2.97 2.71
CA ASN A 255 -4.04 -3.81 1.76
C ASN A 255 -3.45 -5.22 1.74
N VAL A 256 -4.28 -6.21 1.42
CA VAL A 256 -3.91 -7.63 1.38
C VAL A 256 -4.47 -8.25 0.10
N PHE A 257 -3.67 -9.07 -0.56
CA PHE A 257 -4.13 -9.98 -1.60
C PHE A 257 -3.78 -11.41 -1.20
N SER A 258 -4.65 -12.36 -1.54
CA SER A 258 -4.38 -13.78 -1.40
C SER A 258 -4.78 -14.51 -2.68
N LYS A 259 -4.14 -15.64 -2.95
CA LYS A 259 -4.35 -16.43 -4.17
C LYS A 259 -5.67 -17.24 -4.21
N TYR A 260 -6.51 -17.14 -3.18
CA TYR A 260 -7.74 -17.94 -3.00
C TYR A 260 -8.99 -17.16 -3.40
#